data_AF-A0A163JI77-F1
#
_entry.id   AF-A0A163JI77-F1
#
_cell.length_a   1.000
_cell.length_b   1.000
_cell.length_c   1.000
_cell.angle_alpha   90.00
_cell.angle_beta   90.00
_cell.angle_gamma   90.00
#
_symmetry.space_group_name_H-M   'P 1'
#
loop_
_entity.id
_entity.type
_entity.pdbx_description
1 polymer ?
#
loop_
_entity_poly.entity_id
_entity_poly.type
_entity_poly.pdbx_seq_one_letter_code
_entity_poly.pdbx_strand_id
1 'polypeptide(L)'
;MPSLLINQKKPMTKKSRSSRRLSRKTIAVNLDNTLAHTLESLLAWHNAHYRTDHCIEDLDSLDMTELWGGSAQETCSKIRQFYHSHAFEAIEPIHDFALEALKMLKKRQFRLVIITCRPQYIAKETKRFVDKHYPGIFDSIYFCNLGLSEMERIQYVSKQKSTICQEIGVDVLIDHQVEHVLECAKIGVDVLLYDRQARYRWNHHGLLPSDTVNRVTTWKDIIHQYFPKPNSPLRHLVYSSAQQQQEDHYLDEDDEDAILDYDHYCYHQQLDQDGNEIILIEEDDDEDDSQRPGCYGYEVHQMEDWSIVV
;
A
#
# COMPACT_ATOMS: atom_id res chain seq x y z
N MET A 1 25.49 -77.91 -16.13
CA MET A 1 24.41 -77.48 -15.23
C MET A 1 24.84 -76.16 -14.57
N PRO A 2 24.02 -75.10 -14.61
CA PRO A 2 24.48 -73.71 -14.53
C PRO A 2 24.39 -73.15 -13.10
N SER A 3 25.37 -72.33 -12.70
CA SER A 3 25.27 -71.50 -11.50
C SER A 3 24.74 -70.11 -11.84
N LEU A 4 23.74 -69.72 -11.07
CA LEU A 4 22.87 -68.56 -11.22
C LEU A 4 23.58 -67.22 -11.04
N LEU A 5 23.20 -66.26 -11.90
CA LEU A 5 23.37 -64.83 -11.74
C LEU A 5 22.61 -64.33 -10.51
N ILE A 6 23.29 -63.64 -9.57
CA ILE A 6 22.63 -62.82 -8.54
C ILE A 6 22.90 -61.36 -8.87
N ASN A 7 21.85 -60.70 -9.34
CA ASN A 7 21.81 -59.28 -9.68
C ASN A 7 21.55 -58.48 -8.39
N GLN A 8 22.56 -57.78 -7.87
CA GLN A 8 22.41 -56.95 -6.67
C GLN A 8 21.63 -55.67 -7.02
N LYS A 9 20.35 -55.60 -6.64
CA LYS A 9 19.58 -54.35 -6.64
C LYS A 9 20.02 -53.49 -5.45
N LYS A 10 20.72 -52.38 -5.71
CA LYS A 10 20.91 -51.30 -4.73
C LYS A 10 19.55 -50.66 -4.39
N PRO A 11 19.25 -50.36 -3.11
CA PRO A 11 18.02 -49.69 -2.75
C PRO A 11 18.07 -48.23 -3.21
N MET A 12 17.12 -47.82 -4.05
CA MET A 12 16.92 -46.41 -4.38
C MET A 12 16.39 -45.69 -3.13
N THR A 13 17.24 -44.85 -2.54
CA THR A 13 16.82 -43.87 -1.55
C THR A 13 15.90 -42.86 -2.24
N LYS A 14 14.62 -42.82 -1.83
CA LYS A 14 13.69 -41.76 -2.23
C LYS A 14 14.23 -40.44 -1.67
N LYS A 15 14.92 -39.65 -2.49
CA LYS A 15 15.18 -38.24 -2.18
C LYS A 15 13.83 -37.56 -2.01
N SER A 16 13.48 -37.24 -0.77
CA SER A 16 12.46 -36.26 -0.42
C SER A 16 12.72 -35.00 -1.26
N ARG A 17 11.90 -34.78 -2.27
CA ARG A 17 11.78 -33.47 -2.91
C ARG A 17 11.11 -32.58 -1.88
N SER A 18 11.91 -31.95 -1.02
CA SER A 18 11.47 -30.79 -0.26
C SER A 18 11.04 -29.75 -1.29
N SER A 19 9.72 -29.63 -1.49
CA SER A 19 9.14 -28.50 -2.19
C SER A 19 9.44 -27.27 -1.35
N ARG A 20 10.50 -26.53 -1.67
CA ARG A 20 10.66 -25.17 -1.16
C ARG A 20 9.42 -24.41 -1.62
N ARG A 21 8.44 -24.19 -0.73
CA ARG A 21 7.44 -23.15 -0.96
C ARG A 21 8.24 -21.88 -1.13
N LEU A 22 8.17 -21.28 -2.32
CA LEU A 22 8.72 -19.95 -2.56
C LEU A 22 8.14 -19.04 -1.48
N SER A 23 9.01 -18.38 -0.72
CA SER A 23 8.58 -17.42 0.30
C SER A 23 7.78 -16.32 -0.38
N ARG A 24 6.68 -15.92 0.26
CA ARG A 24 5.87 -14.79 -0.20
C ARG A 24 6.74 -13.53 -0.27
N LYS A 25 6.77 -12.87 -1.43
CA LYS A 25 7.47 -11.59 -1.61
C LYS A 25 6.90 -10.52 -0.66
N THR A 26 7.77 -9.71 -0.08
CA THR A 26 7.45 -8.63 0.85
C THR A 26 7.57 -7.27 0.17
N ILE A 27 6.50 -6.48 0.27
CA ILE A 27 6.45 -5.07 -0.13
C ILE A 27 6.34 -4.24 1.14
N ALA A 28 7.32 -3.38 1.36
CA ALA A 28 7.28 -2.35 2.39
C ALA A 28 6.75 -1.05 1.79
N VAL A 29 5.87 -0.37 2.53
CA VAL A 29 5.27 0.90 2.10
C VAL A 29 5.54 1.95 3.17
N ASN A 30 6.04 3.09 2.76
CA ASN A 30 6.12 4.26 3.62
C ASN A 30 4.71 4.80 3.93
N LEU A 31 4.51 5.39 5.11
CA LEU A 31 3.22 5.93 5.50
C LEU A 31 3.07 7.39 5.06
N ASP A 32 3.90 8.26 5.64
CA ASP A 32 3.80 9.71 5.50
C ASP A 32 4.11 10.15 4.07
N ASN A 33 3.19 10.86 3.41
CA ASN A 33 3.30 11.31 2.01
C ASN A 33 3.37 10.16 0.97
N THR A 34 2.90 8.97 1.34
CA THR A 34 2.80 7.81 0.41
C THR A 34 1.46 7.11 0.55
N LEU A 35 0.93 7.05 1.78
CA LEU A 35 -0.42 6.63 2.11
C LEU A 35 -1.21 7.72 2.86
N ALA A 36 -0.54 8.70 3.47
CA ALA A 36 -1.18 9.71 4.31
C ALA A 36 -0.74 11.13 3.92
N HIS A 37 -1.67 12.09 3.93
CA HIS A 37 -1.40 13.53 3.69
C HIS A 37 -0.72 14.21 4.90
N THR A 38 0.37 13.62 5.39
CA THR A 38 0.99 14.03 6.66
C THR A 38 1.71 15.36 6.55
N LEU A 39 2.49 15.58 5.49
CA LEU A 39 3.22 16.83 5.30
C LEU A 39 2.27 17.99 5.06
N GLU A 40 1.23 17.82 4.24
CA GLU A 40 0.21 18.84 4.03
C GLU A 40 -0.50 19.22 5.33
N SER A 41 -0.86 18.21 6.14
CA SER A 41 -1.47 18.45 7.45
C SER A 41 -0.53 19.16 8.42
N LEU A 42 0.77 18.81 8.41
CA LEU A 42 1.79 19.48 9.21
C LEU A 42 1.99 20.94 8.79
N LEU A 43 2.08 21.21 7.48
CA LEU A 43 2.25 22.56 6.94
C LEU A 43 1.01 23.41 7.24
N ALA A 44 -0.19 22.89 7.03
CA ALA A 44 -1.44 23.58 7.36
C ALA A 44 -1.53 23.92 8.86
N TRP A 45 -1.17 22.97 9.73
CA TRP A 45 -1.09 23.19 11.16
C TRP A 45 -0.06 24.28 11.50
N HIS A 46 1.14 24.21 10.93
CA HIS A 46 2.20 25.19 11.19
C HIS A 46 1.79 26.60 10.72
N ASN A 47 1.23 26.72 9.51
CA ASN A 47 0.72 27.97 8.96
C ASN A 47 -0.32 28.62 9.86
N ALA A 48 -1.27 27.84 10.38
CA ALA A 48 -2.28 28.34 11.32
C ALA A 48 -1.69 28.83 12.65
N HIS A 49 -0.69 28.13 13.20
CA HIS A 49 -0.12 28.44 14.53
C HIS A 49 0.91 29.58 14.49
N TYR A 50 1.72 29.62 13.44
CA TYR A 50 2.86 30.53 13.33
C TYR A 50 2.66 31.64 12.29
N ARG A 51 1.49 31.68 11.65
CA ARG A 51 1.13 32.67 10.60
C ARG A 51 2.13 32.65 9.44
N THR A 52 2.52 31.45 9.03
CA THR A 52 3.33 31.18 7.84
C THR A 52 2.43 30.76 6.67
N ASP A 53 3.02 30.58 5.49
CA ASP A 53 2.31 30.17 4.27
C ASP A 53 3.15 29.18 3.45
N HIS A 54 3.56 28.07 4.09
CA HIS A 54 4.32 27.01 3.43
C HIS A 54 3.39 26.07 2.68
N CYS A 55 3.78 25.68 1.45
CA CYS A 55 3.05 24.76 0.60
C CYS A 55 3.96 23.61 0.14
N ILE A 56 3.40 22.42 -0.07
CA ILE A 56 4.18 21.22 -0.39
C ILE A 56 4.87 21.34 -1.76
N GLU A 57 4.26 22.08 -2.69
CA GLU A 57 4.78 22.33 -4.04
C GLU A 57 5.96 23.28 -4.07
N ASP A 58 6.33 23.91 -2.95
CA ASP A 58 7.47 24.83 -2.85
C ASP A 58 8.67 24.22 -2.12
N LEU A 59 8.58 22.94 -1.73
CA LEU A 59 9.61 22.27 -0.95
C LEU A 59 10.63 21.56 -1.83
N ASP A 60 11.84 22.12 -1.94
CA ASP A 60 12.99 21.45 -2.55
C ASP A 60 13.74 20.54 -1.53
N SER A 61 13.38 20.62 -0.25
CA SER A 61 13.95 19.80 0.85
C SER A 61 12.89 19.51 1.92
N LEU A 62 13.06 18.40 2.64
CA LEU A 62 12.25 18.04 3.81
C LEU A 62 12.91 18.42 5.15
N ASP A 63 13.97 19.23 5.13
CA ASP A 63 14.55 19.81 6.35
C ASP A 63 13.64 20.91 6.91
N MET A 64 12.80 20.52 7.88
CA MET A 64 11.89 21.45 8.54
C MET A 64 12.61 22.52 9.38
N THR A 65 13.87 22.30 9.76
CA THR A 65 14.67 23.30 10.47
C THR A 65 15.10 24.42 9.53
N GLU A 66 15.50 24.09 8.31
CA GLU A 66 15.77 25.07 7.27
C GLU A 66 14.48 25.84 6.91
N LEU A 67 13.38 25.11 6.70
CA LEU A 67 12.10 25.70 6.30
C LEU A 67 11.53 26.68 7.32
N TRP A 68 11.50 26.30 8.60
CA TRP A 68 10.89 27.10 9.66
C TRP A 68 11.88 28.08 10.32
N GLY A 69 13.18 27.92 10.04
CA GLY A 69 14.26 28.57 10.76
C GLY A 69 14.37 28.12 12.23
N GLY A 70 15.38 28.67 12.90
CA GLY A 70 15.67 28.36 14.30
C GLY A 70 16.56 27.14 14.48
N SER A 71 16.40 26.46 15.62
CA SER A 71 17.20 25.32 16.03
C SER A 71 16.48 23.99 15.76
N ALA A 72 17.26 22.91 15.61
CA ALA A 72 16.70 21.56 15.48
C ALA A 72 15.83 21.16 16.69
N GLN A 73 16.12 21.70 17.88
CA GLN A 73 15.31 21.46 19.08
C GLN A 73 13.93 22.12 18.97
N GLU A 74 13.85 23.33 18.43
CA GLU A 74 12.58 24.02 18.17
C GLU A 74 11.75 23.28 17.11
N THR A 75 12.38 22.84 16.03
CA THR A 75 11.76 21.99 15.00
C THR A 75 11.18 20.71 15.61
N CYS A 76 11.97 19.99 16.39
CA CYS A 76 11.51 18.79 17.09
C CYS A 76 10.33 19.09 18.04
N SER A 77 10.37 20.21 18.75
CA SER A 77 9.27 20.64 19.62
C SER A 77 7.98 20.92 18.83
N LYS A 78 8.08 21.62 17.70
CA LYS A 78 6.94 21.88 16.81
C LYS A 78 6.33 20.59 16.25
N ILE A 79 7.16 19.66 15.77
CA ILE A 79 6.70 18.36 15.26
C ILE A 79 5.96 17.57 16.36
N ARG A 80 6.46 17.61 17.60
CA ARG A 80 5.79 16.97 18.74
C ARG A 80 4.45 17.62 19.08
N GLN A 81 4.37 18.95 19.03
CA GLN A 81 3.11 19.67 19.21
C GLN A 81 2.10 19.29 18.11
N PHE A 82 2.57 19.15 16.87
CA PHE A 82 1.74 18.64 15.78
C PHE A 82 1.19 17.24 16.07
N TYR A 83 2.02 16.30 16.54
CA TYR A 83 1.56 14.95 16.91
C TYR A 83 0.47 14.93 17.99
N HIS A 84 0.43 15.93 18.86
CA HIS A 84 -0.59 16.08 19.90
C HIS A 84 -1.78 16.96 19.47
N SER A 85 -1.80 17.42 18.23
CA SER A 85 -2.83 18.31 17.70
C SER A 85 -3.94 17.54 17.00
N HIS A 86 -5.14 18.15 16.93
CA HIS A 86 -6.24 17.64 16.11
C HIS A 86 -5.86 17.52 14.63
N ALA A 87 -4.94 18.35 14.13
CA ALA A 87 -4.51 18.28 12.73
C ALA A 87 -3.80 16.97 12.41
N PHE A 88 -3.07 16.37 13.37
CA PHE A 88 -2.47 15.05 13.18
C PHE A 88 -3.52 13.93 13.23
N GLU A 89 -4.52 14.04 14.10
CA GLU A 89 -5.62 13.07 14.17
C GLU A 89 -6.53 13.11 12.95
N ALA A 90 -6.65 14.27 12.31
CA ALA A 90 -7.45 14.53 11.11
C ALA A 90 -6.68 14.33 9.79
N ILE A 91 -5.49 13.72 9.83
CA ILE A 91 -4.78 13.35 8.59
C ILE A 91 -5.67 12.39 7.80
N GLU A 92 -5.91 12.74 6.54
CA GLU A 92 -6.63 11.90 5.58
C GLU A 92 -5.66 11.02 4.76
N PRO A 93 -6.13 9.86 4.26
CA PRO A 93 -5.34 9.00 3.40
C PRO A 93 -5.22 9.59 1.99
N ILE A 94 -4.20 9.16 1.28
CA ILE A 94 -4.03 9.51 -0.13
C ILE A 94 -5.02 8.71 -0.98
N HIS A 95 -5.84 9.42 -1.75
CA HIS A 95 -6.91 8.89 -2.60
C HIS A 95 -6.53 8.86 -4.10
N ASP A 96 -5.44 8.20 -4.46
CA ASP A 96 -4.95 8.09 -5.85
C ASP A 96 -4.87 6.62 -6.34
N PHE A 97 -5.80 5.77 -5.87
CA PHE A 97 -5.85 4.32 -6.09
C PHE A 97 -4.99 3.47 -5.11
N ALA A 98 -4.49 4.08 -4.04
CA ALA A 98 -3.64 3.39 -3.04
C ALA A 98 -4.34 2.19 -2.38
N LEU A 99 -5.57 2.37 -1.90
CA LEU A 99 -6.31 1.32 -1.19
C LEU A 99 -6.60 0.12 -2.10
N GLU A 100 -7.04 0.39 -3.33
CA GLU A 100 -7.35 -0.60 -4.35
C GLU A 100 -6.09 -1.37 -4.75
N ALA A 101 -4.99 -0.65 -5.03
CA ALA A 101 -3.70 -1.24 -5.35
C ALA A 101 -3.22 -2.20 -4.26
N LEU A 102 -3.27 -1.77 -3.00
CA LEU A 102 -2.87 -2.59 -1.86
C LEU A 102 -3.76 -3.83 -1.69
N LYS A 103 -5.09 -3.70 -1.87
CA LYS A 103 -6.01 -4.85 -1.88
C LYS A 103 -5.67 -5.85 -2.99
N MET A 104 -5.33 -5.36 -4.19
CA MET A 104 -4.90 -6.21 -5.30
C MET A 104 -3.60 -6.96 -4.99
N LEU A 105 -2.62 -6.29 -4.38
CA LEU A 105 -1.36 -6.91 -3.97
C LEU A 105 -1.59 -7.96 -2.86
N LYS A 106 -2.45 -7.67 -1.87
CA LYS A 106 -2.84 -8.62 -0.82
C LYS A 106 -3.50 -9.86 -1.42
N LYS A 107 -4.47 -9.69 -2.34
CA LYS A 107 -5.16 -10.80 -3.05
C LYS A 107 -4.19 -11.69 -3.81
N ARG A 108 -3.15 -11.09 -4.39
CA ARG A 108 -2.05 -11.79 -5.08
C ARG A 108 -1.03 -12.44 -4.14
N GLN A 109 -1.32 -12.49 -2.85
CA GLN A 109 -0.47 -13.11 -1.84
C GLN A 109 0.89 -12.43 -1.77
N PHE A 110 0.98 -11.09 -1.81
CA PHE A 110 2.16 -10.36 -1.35
C PHE A 110 2.06 -10.11 0.16
N ARG A 111 3.21 -10.07 0.85
CA ARG A 111 3.31 -9.59 2.24
C ARG A 111 3.42 -8.08 2.21
N LEU A 112 2.50 -7.40 2.85
CA LEU A 112 2.47 -5.93 2.91
C LEU A 112 2.83 -5.51 4.32
N VAL A 113 3.81 -4.62 4.47
CA VAL A 113 4.20 -4.05 5.77
C VAL A 113 4.37 -2.54 5.63
N ILE A 114 4.15 -1.81 6.72
CA ILE A 114 4.50 -0.38 6.78
C ILE A 114 5.87 -0.23 7.42
N ILE A 115 6.73 0.61 6.84
CA ILE A 115 7.95 1.10 7.50
C ILE A 115 7.86 2.63 7.51
N THR A 116 7.74 3.24 8.69
CA THR A 116 7.57 4.70 8.86
C THR A 116 8.69 5.29 9.72
N CYS A 117 9.05 6.54 9.42
CA CYS A 117 10.00 7.30 10.24
C CYS A 117 9.40 7.86 11.53
N ARG A 118 8.09 7.73 11.74
CA ARG A 118 7.43 8.12 12.98
C ARG A 118 8.10 7.45 14.19
N PRO A 119 8.13 8.14 15.34
CA PRO A 119 8.55 7.53 16.58
C PRO A 119 7.47 6.63 17.18
N GLN A 120 7.90 5.55 17.82
CA GLN A 120 7.01 4.53 18.37
C GLN A 120 6.14 5.03 19.53
N TYR A 121 6.48 6.14 20.18
CA TYR A 121 5.61 6.73 21.21
C TYR A 121 4.26 7.24 20.65
N ILE A 122 4.12 7.43 19.33
CA ILE A 122 2.84 7.71 18.64
C ILE A 122 2.30 6.50 17.86
N ALA A 123 2.70 5.29 18.25
CA ALA A 123 2.26 4.07 17.58
C ALA A 123 0.75 3.86 17.67
N LYS A 124 0.11 4.31 18.76
CA LYS A 124 -1.34 4.15 18.96
C LYS A 124 -2.14 4.94 17.93
N GLU A 125 -1.79 6.21 17.72
CA GLU A 125 -2.43 7.11 16.76
C GLU A 125 -2.14 6.65 15.33
N THR A 126 -0.91 6.22 15.08
CA THR A 126 -0.50 5.66 13.78
C THR A 126 -1.28 4.39 13.44
N LYS A 127 -1.42 3.46 14.38
CA LYS A 127 -2.22 2.25 14.21
C LYS A 127 -3.69 2.58 13.97
N ARG A 128 -4.25 3.53 14.72
CA ARG A 128 -5.64 3.99 14.54
C ARG A 128 -5.91 4.51 13.13
N PHE A 129 -4.98 5.30 12.56
CA PHE A 129 -5.06 5.74 11.17
C PHE A 129 -5.04 4.55 10.19
N VAL A 130 -4.08 3.63 10.36
CA VAL A 130 -3.95 2.46 9.48
C VAL A 130 -5.15 1.54 9.54
N ASP A 131 -5.68 1.25 10.74
CA ASP A 131 -6.86 0.40 10.92
C ASP A 131 -8.10 1.04 10.29
N LYS A 132 -8.26 2.36 10.41
CA LYS A 132 -9.41 3.10 9.85
C LYS A 132 -9.38 3.09 8.32
N HIS A 133 -8.22 3.36 7.71
CA HIS A 133 -8.14 3.64 6.26
C HIS A 133 -7.62 2.46 5.42
N TYR A 134 -6.91 1.51 6.03
CA TYR A 134 -6.33 0.33 5.37
C TYR A 134 -6.60 -0.98 6.14
N PRO A 135 -7.87 -1.27 6.52
CA PRO A 135 -8.22 -2.40 7.38
C PRO A 135 -7.81 -3.74 6.76
N GLY A 136 -7.11 -4.58 7.52
CA GLY A 136 -6.71 -5.94 7.13
C GLY A 136 -5.63 -6.03 6.04
N ILE A 137 -5.06 -4.90 5.62
CA ILE A 137 -4.08 -4.86 4.52
C ILE A 137 -2.67 -5.17 5.00
N PHE A 138 -2.20 -4.48 6.03
CA PHE A 138 -0.81 -4.58 6.46
C PHE A 138 -0.61 -5.63 7.53
N ASP A 139 0.48 -6.39 7.41
CA ASP A 139 0.80 -7.46 8.35
C ASP A 139 1.51 -6.94 9.61
N SER A 140 2.17 -5.78 9.53
CA SER A 140 2.93 -5.16 10.62
C SER A 140 3.25 -3.69 10.29
N ILE A 141 3.55 -2.91 11.33
CA ILE A 141 4.10 -1.55 11.23
C ILE A 141 5.46 -1.54 11.93
N TYR A 142 6.50 -1.10 11.23
CA TYR A 142 7.85 -0.93 11.75
C TYR A 142 8.18 0.56 11.86
N PHE A 143 8.72 0.97 13.01
CA PHE A 143 9.04 2.36 13.32
C PHE A 143 10.56 2.57 13.29
N CYS A 144 11.04 3.50 12.46
CA CYS A 144 12.45 3.88 12.43
C CYS A 144 12.86 4.74 13.63
N ASN A 145 11.89 5.28 14.37
CA ASN A 145 12.12 6.12 15.53
C ASN A 145 13.01 7.34 15.24
N LEU A 146 12.58 8.19 14.30
CA LEU A 146 13.24 9.47 14.02
C LEU A 146 12.85 10.52 15.09
N GLY A 147 13.77 11.42 15.41
CA GLY A 147 13.48 12.57 16.29
C GLY A 147 13.30 12.22 17.78
N LEU A 148 13.86 11.10 18.24
CA LEU A 148 13.85 10.74 19.66
C LEU A 148 14.68 11.70 20.51
N SER A 149 14.16 12.04 21.69
CA SER A 149 14.91 12.66 22.79
C SER A 149 15.86 11.67 23.43
N GLU A 150 16.81 12.16 24.23
CA GLU A 150 17.76 11.32 24.96
C GLU A 150 17.06 10.30 25.87
N MET A 151 15.99 10.71 26.56
CA MET A 151 15.21 9.81 27.43
C MET A 151 14.51 8.71 26.62
N GLU A 152 13.94 9.03 25.47
CA GLU A 152 13.25 8.05 24.63
C GLU A 152 14.22 7.07 23.97
N ARG A 153 15.48 7.47 23.73
CA ARG A 153 16.53 6.57 23.22
C ARG A 153 16.92 5.46 24.20
N ILE A 154 16.48 5.56 25.46
CA ILE A 154 16.61 4.47 26.44
C ILE A 154 15.57 3.37 26.17
N GLN A 155 14.39 3.73 25.63
CA GLN A 155 13.28 2.80 25.39
C GLN A 155 13.19 2.35 23.94
N TYR A 156 13.56 3.23 23.00
CA TYR A 156 13.40 3.03 21.57
C TYR A 156 14.73 3.17 20.84
N VAL A 157 14.97 2.27 19.89
CA VAL A 157 16.17 2.29 19.06
C VAL A 157 15.83 2.93 17.72
N SER A 158 16.58 3.96 17.34
CA SER A 158 16.50 4.52 15.99
C SER A 158 17.18 3.59 15.00
N LYS A 159 16.49 3.27 13.90
CA LYS A 159 16.95 2.35 12.85
C LYS A 159 16.66 2.94 11.49
N GLN A 160 17.60 2.81 10.56
CA GLN A 160 17.35 3.19 9.17
C GLN A 160 16.36 2.23 8.52
N LYS A 161 15.62 2.72 7.51
CA LYS A 161 14.72 1.87 6.71
C LYS A 161 15.45 0.72 6.04
N SER A 162 16.65 0.96 5.51
CA SER A 162 17.50 -0.06 4.91
C SER A 162 17.79 -1.21 5.87
N THR A 163 18.10 -0.90 7.14
CA THR A 163 18.34 -1.91 8.18
C THR A 163 17.09 -2.75 8.42
N ILE A 164 15.93 -2.11 8.60
CA ILE A 164 14.65 -2.82 8.79
C ILE A 164 14.32 -3.68 7.57
N CYS A 165 14.48 -3.14 6.35
CA CYS A 165 14.28 -3.87 5.10
C CYS A 165 15.11 -5.14 5.03
N GLN A 166 16.39 -5.07 5.42
CA GLN A 166 17.28 -6.22 5.48
C GLN A 166 16.86 -7.24 6.54
N GLU A 167 16.53 -6.78 7.75
CA GLU A 167 16.13 -7.62 8.88
C GLU A 167 14.88 -8.46 8.56
N ILE A 168 13.90 -7.86 7.87
CA ILE A 168 12.62 -8.53 7.60
C ILE A 168 12.54 -9.14 6.19
N GLY A 169 13.55 -8.99 5.35
CA GLY A 169 13.57 -9.49 3.98
C GLY A 169 12.53 -8.81 3.08
N VAL A 170 12.65 -7.49 2.91
CA VAL A 170 11.85 -6.70 1.96
C VAL A 170 12.37 -6.94 0.53
N ASP A 171 11.46 -7.23 -0.40
CA ASP A 171 11.78 -7.34 -1.83
C ASP A 171 11.59 -5.98 -2.53
N VAL A 172 10.51 -5.26 -2.20
CA VAL A 172 10.17 -3.97 -2.81
C VAL A 172 9.87 -2.92 -1.73
N LEU A 173 10.44 -1.72 -1.86
CA LEU A 173 10.07 -0.55 -1.04
C LEU A 173 9.34 0.50 -1.89
N ILE A 174 8.23 1.03 -1.38
CA ILE A 174 7.54 2.20 -1.92
C ILE A 174 7.74 3.36 -0.94
N ASP A 175 8.51 4.38 -1.33
CA ASP A 175 8.87 5.52 -0.49
C ASP A 175 9.02 6.78 -1.34
N HIS A 176 8.84 7.96 -0.75
CA HIS A 176 8.89 9.24 -1.46
C HIS A 176 10.21 9.99 -1.27
N GLN A 177 11.06 9.56 -0.32
CA GLN A 177 12.25 10.28 0.11
C GLN A 177 13.53 9.66 -0.48
N VAL A 178 14.31 10.48 -1.20
CA VAL A 178 15.47 10.04 -1.98
C VAL A 178 16.53 9.36 -1.11
N GLU A 179 16.80 9.86 0.09
CA GLU A 179 17.81 9.27 0.98
C GLU A 179 17.46 7.82 1.33
N HIS A 180 16.21 7.57 1.71
CA HIS A 180 15.73 6.22 2.03
C HIS A 180 15.83 5.30 0.82
N VAL A 181 15.43 5.80 -0.35
CA VAL A 181 15.45 5.06 -1.61
C VAL A 181 16.87 4.62 -1.96
N LEU A 182 17.83 5.54 -1.90
CA LEU A 182 19.24 5.25 -2.21
C LEU A 182 19.86 4.27 -1.21
N GLU A 183 19.53 4.38 0.08
CA GLU A 183 20.02 3.45 1.10
C GLU A 183 19.47 2.03 0.91
N CYS A 184 18.18 1.89 0.59
CA CYS A 184 17.56 0.58 0.37
C CYS A 184 18.03 -0.05 -0.96
N ALA A 185 18.19 0.75 -2.01
CA ALA A 185 18.73 0.27 -3.28
C ALA A 185 20.15 -0.31 -3.14
N LYS A 186 21.00 0.26 -2.29
CA LYS A 186 22.37 -0.22 -2.03
C LYS A 186 22.43 -1.63 -1.44
N ILE A 187 21.39 -2.05 -0.73
CA ILE A 187 21.31 -3.40 -0.14
C ILE A 187 20.52 -4.37 -1.03
N GLY A 188 20.19 -3.97 -2.27
CA GLY A 188 19.54 -4.82 -3.27
C GLY A 188 18.02 -4.91 -3.15
N VAL A 189 17.37 -3.97 -2.45
CA VAL A 189 15.91 -3.84 -2.45
C VAL A 189 15.48 -3.09 -3.71
N ASP A 190 14.48 -3.60 -4.42
CA ASP A 190 13.86 -2.87 -5.53
C ASP A 190 13.05 -1.70 -4.95
N VAL A 191 13.22 -0.49 -5.49
CA VAL A 191 12.56 0.70 -4.94
C VAL A 191 11.70 1.40 -5.97
N LEU A 192 10.47 1.69 -5.58
CA LEU A 192 9.55 2.58 -6.28
C LEU A 192 9.55 3.93 -5.56
N LEU A 193 10.24 4.92 -6.14
CA LEU A 193 10.25 6.30 -5.66
C LEU A 193 8.90 6.94 -6.00
N TYR A 194 8.03 7.04 -5.00
CA TYR A 194 6.70 7.60 -5.13
C TYR A 194 6.76 9.13 -5.15
N ASP A 195 6.27 9.71 -6.24
CA ASP A 195 6.30 11.12 -6.54
C ASP A 195 4.91 11.56 -6.96
N ARG A 196 4.04 11.77 -5.96
CA ARG A 196 2.60 11.89 -6.17
C ARG A 196 2.29 12.96 -7.21
N GLN A 197 1.73 12.54 -8.34
CA GLN A 197 1.38 13.40 -9.47
C GLN A 197 2.55 14.27 -9.97
N ALA A 198 3.80 13.82 -9.78
CA ALA A 198 5.03 14.56 -10.06
C ALA A 198 5.19 15.87 -9.27
N ARG A 199 4.59 15.98 -8.08
CA ARG A 199 4.56 17.21 -7.26
C ARG A 199 5.61 17.26 -6.16
N TYR A 200 6.35 16.18 -5.91
CA TYR A 200 7.30 16.11 -4.80
C TYR A 200 8.68 16.64 -5.20
N ARG A 201 8.80 17.96 -5.34
CA ARG A 201 10.04 18.61 -5.82
C ARG A 201 11.30 18.17 -5.09
N TRP A 202 11.24 17.99 -3.76
CA TRP A 202 12.36 17.50 -2.95
C TRP A 202 12.93 16.17 -3.43
N ASN A 203 12.16 15.37 -4.18
CA ASN A 203 12.62 14.11 -4.72
C ASN A 203 13.08 14.17 -6.19
N HIS A 204 13.16 15.36 -6.81
CA HIS A 204 13.62 15.56 -8.20
C HIS A 204 15.11 15.89 -8.32
N HIS A 205 15.84 15.88 -7.21
CA HIS A 205 17.26 16.17 -7.17
C HIS A 205 18.10 14.87 -7.16
N GLY A 206 19.29 14.94 -7.75
CA GLY A 206 20.24 13.82 -7.77
C GLY A 206 20.02 12.81 -8.89
N LEU A 207 21.00 11.91 -9.04
CA LEU A 207 20.95 10.81 -9.99
C LEU A 207 20.42 9.55 -9.29
N LEU A 208 19.38 8.95 -9.85
CA LEU A 208 18.80 7.70 -9.36
C LEU A 208 19.45 6.51 -10.10
N PRO A 209 19.85 5.43 -9.39
CA PRO A 209 20.29 4.20 -10.03
C PRO A 209 19.14 3.57 -10.84
N SER A 210 19.23 3.59 -12.17
CA SER A 210 18.15 3.13 -13.05
C SER A 210 17.78 1.65 -12.89
N ASP A 211 18.71 0.83 -12.40
CA ASP A 211 18.53 -0.63 -12.37
C ASP A 211 17.69 -1.10 -11.18
N THR A 212 17.63 -0.31 -10.10
CA THR A 212 16.95 -0.67 -8.85
C THR A 212 15.98 0.38 -8.34
N VAL A 213 16.04 1.61 -8.85
CA VAL A 213 15.16 2.71 -8.45
C VAL A 213 14.33 3.18 -9.63
N ASN A 214 13.02 3.10 -9.44
CA ASN A 214 12.04 3.48 -10.45
C ASN A 214 11.10 4.55 -9.89
N ARG A 215 10.97 5.68 -10.58
CA ARG A 215 10.02 6.73 -10.19
C ARG A 215 8.60 6.35 -10.63
N VAL A 216 7.64 6.53 -9.74
CA VAL A 216 6.21 6.29 -9.99
C VAL A 216 5.40 7.48 -9.49
N THR A 217 4.40 7.91 -10.26
CA THR A 217 3.64 9.14 -9.94
C THR A 217 2.25 8.88 -9.37
N THR A 218 1.72 7.66 -9.58
CA THR A 218 0.42 7.25 -9.03
C THR A 218 0.46 5.80 -8.55
N TRP A 219 -0.46 5.43 -7.65
CA TRP A 219 -0.64 4.02 -7.28
C TRP A 219 -1.15 3.14 -8.42
N LYS A 220 -1.82 3.73 -9.43
CA LYS A 220 -2.15 3.02 -10.67
C LYS A 220 -0.88 2.60 -11.43
N ASP A 221 0.10 3.49 -11.57
CA ASP A 221 1.37 3.19 -12.24
C ASP A 221 2.13 2.06 -11.55
N ILE A 222 2.14 2.06 -10.21
CA ILE A 222 2.74 0.99 -9.40
C ILE A 222 2.15 -0.36 -9.84
N ILE A 223 0.83 -0.48 -9.88
CA ILE A 223 0.18 -1.74 -10.26
C ILE A 223 0.42 -2.09 -11.72
N HIS A 224 0.19 -1.16 -12.65
CA HIS A 224 0.24 -1.48 -14.08
C HIS A 224 1.65 -1.78 -14.59
N GLN A 225 2.65 -1.04 -14.11
CA GLN A 225 4.01 -1.11 -14.64
C GLN A 225 4.87 -2.11 -13.87
N TYR A 226 4.74 -2.17 -12.54
CA TYR A 226 5.64 -2.96 -11.68
C TYR A 226 5.00 -4.25 -11.14
N PHE A 227 3.67 -4.32 -11.14
CA PHE A 227 2.93 -5.50 -10.76
C PHE A 227 1.88 -5.88 -11.81
N PRO A 228 2.25 -6.11 -13.09
CA PRO A 228 1.28 -6.50 -14.09
C PRO A 228 0.56 -7.80 -13.69
N LYS A 229 -0.70 -7.95 -14.12
CA LYS A 229 -1.41 -9.23 -13.97
C LYS A 229 -0.60 -10.30 -14.71
N PRO A 230 -0.37 -11.48 -14.12
CA PRO A 230 0.18 -12.58 -14.87
C PRO A 230 -0.75 -12.87 -16.05
N ASN A 231 -0.17 -13.06 -17.24
CA ASN A 231 -0.93 -13.45 -18.42
C ASN A 231 -1.74 -14.70 -18.09
N SER A 232 -3.07 -14.66 -18.32
CA SER A 232 -3.90 -15.85 -18.14
C SER A 232 -3.32 -16.98 -18.99
N PRO A 233 -3.05 -18.16 -18.41
CA PRO A 233 -2.67 -19.35 -19.18
C PRO A 233 -3.72 -19.68 -20.24
N LEU A 234 -4.97 -19.24 -20.01
CA LEU A 234 -6.12 -19.47 -20.88
C LEU A 234 -6.34 -18.37 -21.93
N ARG A 235 -5.48 -17.34 -22.00
CA ARG A 235 -5.70 -16.20 -22.93
C ARG A 235 -5.73 -16.58 -24.41
N HIS A 236 -5.26 -17.79 -24.77
CA HIS A 236 -5.30 -18.31 -26.14
C HIS A 236 -6.28 -19.48 -26.31
N LEU A 237 -7.05 -19.84 -25.27
CA LEU A 237 -8.10 -20.85 -25.40
C LEU A 237 -9.35 -20.18 -25.98
N VAL A 238 -9.45 -20.26 -27.30
CA VAL A 238 -10.69 -19.99 -28.03
C VAL A 238 -11.55 -21.25 -27.92
N TYR A 239 -12.64 -21.18 -27.16
CA TYR A 239 -13.65 -22.24 -27.18
C TYR A 239 -14.41 -22.18 -28.51
N SER A 240 -14.46 -23.29 -29.25
CA SER A 240 -15.36 -23.40 -30.38
C SER A 240 -16.80 -23.39 -29.85
N SER A 241 -17.65 -22.50 -30.36
CA SER A 241 -19.08 -22.35 -30.02
C SER A 241 -19.96 -23.57 -30.36
N ALA A 242 -19.38 -24.75 -30.60
CA ALA A 242 -20.07 -25.95 -31.04
C ALA A 242 -20.58 -26.86 -29.89
N GLN A 243 -20.40 -26.49 -28.62
CA GLN A 243 -20.82 -27.32 -27.47
C GLN A 243 -21.95 -26.72 -26.61
N GLN A 244 -22.52 -25.57 -26.97
CA GLN A 244 -23.57 -24.89 -26.20
C GLN A 244 -25.00 -25.44 -26.40
N GLN A 245 -25.21 -26.57 -27.09
CA GLN A 245 -26.57 -27.06 -27.39
C GLN A 245 -27.01 -28.31 -26.61
N GLN A 246 -26.38 -28.66 -25.48
CA GLN A 246 -26.77 -29.93 -24.83
C GLN A 246 -26.79 -30.00 -23.30
N GLU A 247 -26.79 -28.87 -22.58
CA GLU A 247 -26.86 -28.91 -21.10
C GLU A 247 -27.87 -27.94 -20.45
N ASP A 248 -28.92 -27.50 -21.15
CA ASP A 248 -29.96 -26.60 -20.57
C ASP A 248 -31.21 -27.35 -20.03
N HIS A 249 -31.11 -28.61 -19.57
CA HIS A 249 -32.32 -29.34 -19.12
C HIS A 249 -32.21 -30.13 -17.82
N TYR A 250 -31.36 -29.76 -16.85
CA TYR A 250 -31.54 -30.26 -15.47
C TYR A 250 -30.90 -29.31 -14.46
N LEU A 251 -31.65 -28.32 -13.97
CA LEU A 251 -31.43 -27.76 -12.64
C LEU A 251 -32.80 -27.47 -12.00
N ASP A 252 -33.07 -28.24 -10.94
CA ASP A 252 -34.14 -28.04 -9.98
C ASP A 252 -34.03 -26.64 -9.33
N GLU A 253 -35.19 -26.05 -9.08
CA GLU A 253 -35.37 -24.86 -8.25
C GLU A 253 -34.99 -25.18 -6.81
N ASP A 254 -33.83 -24.71 -6.34
CA ASP A 254 -33.51 -24.34 -4.95
C ASP A 254 -32.00 -24.09 -4.85
N ASP A 255 -31.56 -22.84 -5.05
CA ASP A 255 -30.36 -22.22 -4.46
C ASP A 255 -30.12 -20.84 -5.12
N GLU A 256 -30.83 -19.82 -4.63
CA GLU A 256 -30.46 -18.42 -4.90
C GLU A 256 -29.24 -18.05 -4.04
N ASP A 257 -28.05 -18.29 -4.56
CA ASP A 257 -26.85 -17.52 -4.23
C ASP A 257 -25.98 -17.42 -5.50
N ALA A 258 -26.45 -16.58 -6.42
CA ALA A 258 -25.84 -16.36 -7.71
C ALA A 258 -24.50 -15.62 -7.57
N ILE A 259 -23.47 -16.31 -8.02
CA ILE A 259 -22.15 -15.83 -8.41
C ILE A 259 -22.31 -14.59 -9.31
N LEU A 260 -21.98 -13.40 -8.80
CA LEU A 260 -21.85 -12.21 -9.62
C LEU A 260 -20.53 -12.24 -10.38
N ASP A 261 -20.61 -12.67 -11.63
CA ASP A 261 -19.53 -12.60 -12.62
C ASP A 261 -19.32 -11.13 -13.04
N TYR A 262 -18.24 -10.52 -12.56
CA TYR A 262 -17.93 -9.09 -12.75
C TYR A 262 -17.12 -8.84 -14.04
N ASP A 263 -17.52 -9.47 -15.15
CA ASP A 263 -16.85 -9.32 -16.45
C ASP A 263 -17.85 -8.87 -17.53
N HIS A 264 -18.43 -7.67 -17.37
CA HIS A 264 -18.99 -6.94 -18.52
C HIS A 264 -19.00 -5.41 -18.32
N TYR A 265 -17.86 -4.77 -18.53
CA TYR A 265 -17.82 -3.35 -18.90
C TYR A 265 -17.12 -3.20 -20.25
N CYS A 266 -17.88 -3.42 -21.33
CA CYS A 266 -17.53 -2.90 -22.64
C CYS A 266 -17.87 -1.41 -22.67
N TYR A 267 -16.85 -0.55 -22.60
CA TYR A 267 -16.99 0.89 -22.85
C TYR A 267 -17.45 1.11 -24.30
N HIS A 268 -18.71 1.52 -24.48
CA HIS A 268 -19.16 2.17 -25.71
C HIS A 268 -19.19 3.67 -25.48
N GLN A 269 -18.18 4.36 -26.00
CA GLN A 269 -18.16 5.82 -26.07
C GLN A 269 -19.10 6.25 -27.20
N GLN A 270 -20.22 6.90 -26.87
CA GLN A 270 -21.11 7.50 -27.88
C GLN A 270 -20.70 8.96 -28.10
N LEU A 271 -20.22 9.23 -29.30
CA LEU A 271 -19.90 10.57 -29.79
C LEU A 271 -21.05 11.04 -30.68
N ASP A 272 -21.35 12.34 -30.65
CA ASP A 272 -22.25 12.94 -31.64
C ASP A 272 -21.58 13.02 -33.04
N GLN A 273 -22.33 13.50 -34.04
CA GLN A 273 -21.84 13.60 -35.43
C GLN A 273 -20.66 14.58 -35.60
N ASP A 274 -20.37 15.38 -34.58
CA ASP A 274 -19.28 16.35 -34.56
C ASP A 274 -18.12 15.94 -33.62
N GLY A 275 -18.20 14.76 -32.98
CA GLY A 275 -17.13 14.17 -32.20
C GLY A 275 -17.06 14.59 -30.73
N ASN A 276 -18.13 15.15 -30.17
CA ASN A 276 -18.20 15.49 -28.73
C ASN A 276 -18.82 14.36 -27.91
N GLU A 277 -18.38 14.23 -26.66
CA GLU A 277 -18.83 13.22 -25.71
C GLU A 277 -20.25 13.54 -25.20
N ILE A 278 -21.19 12.60 -25.36
CA ILE A 278 -22.58 12.76 -24.91
C ILE A 278 -22.69 12.28 -23.46
N ILE A 279 -22.94 13.21 -22.53
CA ILE A 279 -23.27 12.90 -21.14
C ILE A 279 -24.80 12.93 -21.00
N LEU A 280 -25.42 11.77 -20.80
CA LEU A 280 -26.83 11.69 -20.40
C LEU A 280 -26.89 11.81 -18.87
N ILE A 281 -27.46 12.91 -18.39
CA ILE A 281 -27.80 13.09 -16.97
C ILE A 281 -29.26 12.65 -16.84
N GLU A 282 -29.50 11.57 -16.09
CA GLU A 282 -30.84 11.25 -15.60
C GLU A 282 -31.08 12.09 -14.33
N GLU A 283 -32.07 12.97 -14.38
CA GLU A 283 -32.58 13.71 -13.23
C GLU A 283 -33.60 12.82 -12.50
N ASP A 284 -33.26 12.36 -11.30
CA ASP A 284 -34.22 11.75 -10.38
C ASP A 284 -34.70 12.84 -9.40
N ASP A 285 -35.87 13.40 -9.73
CA ASP A 285 -36.80 13.97 -8.74
C ASP A 285 -37.42 12.80 -7.96
N ASP A 286 -37.40 12.84 -6.62
CA ASP A 286 -38.59 12.56 -5.81
C ASP A 286 -38.36 12.80 -4.31
N GLU A 287 -39.48 13.15 -3.67
CA GLU A 287 -39.64 13.85 -2.41
C GLU A 287 -39.53 12.97 -1.13
N ASP A 288 -39.15 13.66 -0.05
CA ASP A 288 -39.54 13.53 1.36
C ASP A 288 -40.47 12.36 1.77
N ASP A 289 -40.01 11.50 2.68
CA ASP A 289 -40.92 11.01 3.72
C ASP A 289 -40.22 10.82 5.07
N SER A 290 -40.85 11.40 6.07
CA SER A 290 -40.43 11.48 7.45
C SER A 290 -41.09 10.39 8.29
N GLN A 291 -40.44 10.04 9.41
CA GLN A 291 -40.93 9.19 10.53
C GLN A 291 -40.68 7.67 10.42
N ARG A 292 -39.69 7.17 11.17
CA ARG A 292 -39.89 6.54 12.49
C ARG A 292 -38.56 6.09 13.15
N PRO A 293 -38.54 5.93 14.50
CA PRO A 293 -37.32 5.76 15.28
C PRO A 293 -37.07 4.31 15.69
N GLY A 294 -35.79 3.98 15.96
CA GLY A 294 -35.45 2.98 16.96
C GLY A 294 -34.39 1.94 16.57
N CYS A 295 -33.33 1.91 17.39
CA CYS A 295 -32.48 0.77 17.70
C CYS A 295 -31.51 0.24 16.63
N TYR A 296 -30.25 0.65 16.73
CA TYR A 296 -29.11 -0.24 16.47
C TYR A 296 -28.09 -0.13 17.59
N GLY A 297 -27.97 -1.23 18.35
CA GLY A 297 -26.80 -1.50 19.18
C GLY A 297 -25.66 -1.95 18.27
N TYR A 298 -24.50 -1.34 18.43
CA TYR A 298 -23.28 -1.79 17.77
C TYR A 298 -22.53 -2.72 18.73
N GLU A 299 -22.54 -4.02 18.44
CA GLU A 299 -21.54 -4.94 18.97
C GLU A 299 -20.22 -4.67 18.26
N VAL A 300 -19.23 -4.19 19.04
CA VAL A 300 -17.85 -4.05 18.61
C VAL A 300 -17.22 -5.44 18.66
N HIS A 301 -17.12 -6.11 17.52
CA HIS A 301 -16.24 -7.25 17.39
C HIS A 301 -14.78 -6.78 17.50
N GLN A 302 -14.13 -7.10 18.62
CA GLN A 302 -12.68 -7.05 18.77
C GLN A 302 -12.04 -7.92 17.69
N MET A 303 -11.45 -7.28 16.69
CA MET A 303 -10.51 -7.92 15.77
C MET A 303 -9.11 -7.92 16.38
N GLU A 304 -8.45 -9.06 16.20
CA GLU A 304 -7.27 -9.56 16.88
C GLU A 304 -6.03 -8.64 16.83
N ASP A 305 -5.19 -8.79 17.87
CA ASP A 305 -3.96 -8.03 18.13
C ASP A 305 -2.92 -8.18 17.01
N TRP A 306 -2.55 -7.06 16.39
CA TRP A 306 -1.33 -6.95 15.58
C TRP A 306 -0.12 -6.72 16.49
N SER A 307 0.98 -7.41 16.19
CA SER A 307 2.26 -7.17 16.88
C SER A 307 2.85 -5.83 16.45
N ILE A 308 2.99 -4.89 17.39
CA ILE A 308 3.97 -3.81 17.25
C ILE A 308 5.34 -4.47 17.42
N VAL A 309 6.11 -4.56 16.34
CA VAL A 309 7.44 -5.18 16.37
C VAL A 309 8.45 -4.08 16.73
N VAL A 310 9.12 -4.27 17.87
CA VAL A 310 10.22 -3.44 18.40
C VAL A 310 11.53 -3.80 17.70
#